data_AF-X1UHR9-F1
#
_entry.id   AF-X1UHR9-F1
#
_cell.length_a   1.000
_cell.length_b   1.000
_cell.length_c   1.000
_cell.angle_alpha   90.00
_cell.angle_beta   90.00
_cell.angle_gamma   90.00
#
_symmetry.space_group_name_H-M   'P 1'
#
loop_
_entity.id
_entity.type
_entity.pdbx_description
1 polymer ?
#
loop_
_entity_poly.entity_id
_entity_poly.type
_entity_poly.pdbx_seq_one_letter_code
_entity_poly.pdbx_strand_id
1 'polypeptide(L)'
;GLNSPFEEIKKRRLKISVIGIPKTIDNDISYVEKTFGLETAFSIAAEAIRSAHIEAEGAPCGIGLVKVMGRMSGFIAANAALALNVVNFVS
;
A
#
# COMPACT_ATOMS: atom_id res chain seq x y z
N GLY A 1 20.83 0.51 -8.73
CA GLY A 1 20.59 1.88 -8.21
C GLY A 1 20.98 2.90 -9.26
N LEU A 2 20.34 4.09 -9.25
CA LEU A 2 20.49 5.17 -10.24
C LEU A 2 21.95 5.66 -10.48
N ASN A 3 22.89 5.26 -9.63
CA ASN A 3 24.30 5.67 -9.72
C ASN A 3 25.00 5.18 -10.99
N SER A 4 24.65 4.00 -11.50
CA SER A 4 25.31 3.43 -12.70
C SER A 4 25.06 4.25 -13.98
N PRO A 5 23.81 4.60 -14.36
CA PRO A 5 23.58 5.43 -15.54
C PRO A 5 24.06 6.88 -15.37
N PHE A 6 24.07 7.42 -14.15
CA PHE A 6 24.57 8.77 -13.88
C PHE A 6 26.08 8.87 -14.16
N GLU A 7 26.87 7.91 -13.67
CA GLU A 7 28.32 7.86 -13.94
C GLU A 7 28.62 7.71 -15.44
N GLU A 8 27.83 6.91 -16.16
CA GLU A 8 28.02 6.73 -17.60
C GLU A 8 27.70 7.99 -18.41
N ILE A 9 26.65 8.73 -18.05
CA ILE A 9 26.28 10.02 -18.67
C ILE A 9 27.36 11.08 -18.44
N LYS A 10 27.92 11.13 -17.22
CA LYS A 10 29.01 12.03 -16.86
C LYS A 10 30.30 11.71 -17.62
N LYS A 11 30.65 10.42 -17.74
CA LYS A 11 31.81 9.94 -18.51
C LYS A 11 31.71 10.31 -19.99
N ARG A 12 30.52 10.25 -20.56
CA ARG A 12 30.27 10.58 -21.98
C ARG A 12 30.02 12.07 -22.26
N ARG A 13 30.05 12.93 -21.22
CA ARG A 13 29.75 14.39 -21.33
C ARG A 13 28.42 14.68 -22.03
N LEU A 14 27.43 13.82 -21.83
CA LEU A 14 26.11 13.99 -22.44
C LEU A 14 25.30 15.00 -21.60
N LYS A 15 24.63 15.94 -22.26
CA LYS A 15 23.68 16.86 -21.62
C LYS A 15 22.35 16.14 -21.37
N ILE A 16 22.35 15.14 -20.50
CA ILE A 16 21.16 14.36 -20.13
C ILE A 16 20.92 14.55 -18.63
N SER A 17 19.69 14.91 -18.27
CA SER A 17 19.25 14.97 -16.87
C SER A 17 18.67 13.62 -16.44
N VAL A 18 19.08 13.09 -15.30
CA VAL A 18 18.54 11.87 -14.70
C VAL A 18 17.69 12.28 -13.50
N ILE A 19 16.38 12.08 -13.61
CA ILE A 19 15.43 12.31 -12.52
C ILE A 19 14.99 10.95 -12.00
N GLY A 20 15.40 10.62 -10.78
CA GLY A 20 14.87 9.46 -10.07
C GLY A 20 13.52 9.83 -9.45
N ILE A 21 12.43 9.24 -9.93
CA ILE A 21 11.15 9.28 -9.20
C ILE A 21 11.22 8.15 -8.17
N PRO A 22 11.32 8.44 -6.87
CA PRO A 22 11.35 7.40 -5.85
C PRO A 22 9.98 6.72 -5.79
N LYS A 23 9.84 5.56 -6.42
CA LYS A 23 8.65 4.71 -6.31
C LYS A 23 8.90 3.59 -5.31
N THR A 24 8.59 3.84 -4.04
CA THR A 24 8.52 2.78 -3.01
C THR A 24 7.07 2.34 -2.80
N ILE A 25 6.84 1.03 -2.74
CA ILE A 25 5.55 0.45 -2.27
C ILE A 25 5.52 0.38 -0.73
N ASP A 26 6.70 0.56 -0.13
CA ASP A 26 6.94 0.50 1.30
C ASP A 26 6.99 1.96 1.77
N ASN A 27 5.96 2.36 2.51
CA ASN A 27 5.70 3.70 3.01
C ASN A 27 6.71 4.10 4.11
N ASP A 28 8.00 4.09 3.75
CA ASP A 28 9.13 4.14 4.68
C ASP A 28 9.84 5.50 4.62
N ILE A 29 9.30 6.45 3.87
CA ILE A 29 9.80 7.82 3.83
C ILE A 29 9.21 8.54 5.03
N SER A 30 10.03 8.69 6.08
CA SER A 30 9.78 9.60 7.20
C SER A 30 9.63 11.02 6.65
N TYR A 31 8.39 11.42 6.30
CA TYR A 31 7.86 12.80 6.16
C TYR A 31 6.54 12.87 5.36
N VAL A 32 5.97 11.74 4.89
CA VAL A 32 4.77 11.77 4.02
C VAL A 32 3.62 10.96 4.62
N GLU A 33 2.59 11.66 5.08
CA GLU A 33 1.34 11.08 5.63
C GLU A 33 0.47 10.38 4.56
N LYS A 34 0.72 10.66 3.27
CA LYS A 34 -0.04 10.12 2.12
C LYS A 34 0.86 9.91 0.91
N THR A 35 1.18 8.67 0.57
CA THR A 35 1.86 8.32 -0.68
C THR A 35 0.86 8.07 -1.80
N PHE A 36 1.27 8.34 -3.05
CA PHE A 36 0.45 8.08 -4.23
C PHE A 36 0.11 6.58 -4.30
N GLY A 37 -1.17 6.27 -4.44
CA GLY A 37 -1.69 4.89 -4.43
C GLY A 37 -2.29 4.42 -3.11
N LEU A 38 -2.14 5.18 -2.00
CA LEU A 38 -2.74 4.84 -0.71
C LEU A 38 -4.27 4.81 -0.77
N GLU A 39 -4.89 5.83 -1.40
CA GLU A 39 -6.35 5.91 -1.50
C GLU A 39 -6.95 4.76 -2.33
N THR A 40 -6.31 4.40 -3.45
CA THR A 40 -6.74 3.27 -4.28
C THR A 40 -6.58 1.94 -3.53
N ALA A 41 -5.48 1.75 -2.82
CA ALA A 41 -5.26 0.56 -1.99
C ALA A 41 -6.30 0.45 -0.86
N PHE A 42 -6.65 1.58 -0.24
CA PHE A 42 -7.70 1.64 0.77
C PHE A 42 -9.07 1.23 0.20
N SER A 43 -9.47 1.78 -0.94
CA SER A 43 -10.76 1.43 -1.56
C SER A 43 -10.85 -0.06 -1.90
N ILE A 44 -9.78 -0.66 -2.44
CA ILE A 44 -9.75 -2.10 -2.73
C ILE A 44 -9.75 -2.93 -1.44
N ALA A 45 -9.02 -2.52 -0.40
CA ALA A 45 -9.03 -3.20 0.89
C ALA A 45 -10.43 -3.19 1.54
N ALA A 46 -11.13 -2.06 1.49
CA ALA A 46 -12.48 -1.93 2.01
C ALA A 46 -13.48 -2.84 1.27
N GLU A 47 -13.33 -2.95 -0.05
CA GLU A 47 -14.12 -3.87 -0.87
C GLU A 47 -13.86 -5.34 -0.52
N ALA A 48 -12.59 -5.72 -0.37
CA ALA A 48 -12.23 -7.09 0.01
C ALA A 48 -12.79 -7.47 1.40
N ILE A 49 -12.72 -6.56 2.37
CA ILE A 49 -13.29 -6.77 3.72
C ILE A 49 -14.80 -6.98 3.66
N ARG A 50 -15.51 -6.15 2.90
CA ARG A 50 -16.96 -6.27 2.73
C ARG A 50 -17.36 -7.60 2.11
N SER A 51 -16.65 -8.04 1.07
CA SER A 51 -16.91 -9.34 0.45
C SER A 51 -16.67 -10.50 1.41
N ALA A 52 -15.54 -10.48 2.15
CA ALA A 52 -15.24 -11.51 3.14
C ALA A 52 -16.26 -11.53 4.29
N HIS A 53 -16.81 -10.38 4.68
CA HIS A 53 -17.87 -10.30 5.68
C HIS A 53 -19.17 -10.96 5.19
N ILE A 54 -19.60 -10.65 3.95
CA ILE A 54 -20.80 -11.26 3.35
C ILE A 54 -20.65 -12.79 3.25
N GLU A 55 -19.47 -13.28 2.86
CA GLU A 55 -19.19 -14.72 2.83
C GLU A 55 -19.23 -15.35 4.23
N ALA A 56 -18.69 -14.67 5.24
CA ALA A 56 -18.71 -15.14 6.62
C ALA A 56 -20.13 -15.20 7.20
N GLU A 57 -20.99 -14.21 6.91
CA GLU A 57 -22.41 -14.23 7.32
C GLU A 57 -23.22 -15.33 6.63
N GLY A 58 -22.86 -15.68 5.39
CA GLY A 58 -23.53 -16.74 4.62
C GLY A 58 -23.20 -18.16 5.08
N ALA A 59 -22.17 -18.34 5.92
CA ALA A 59 -21.73 -19.65 6.41
C ALA A 59 -22.00 -19.78 7.93
N PRO A 60 -22.56 -20.91 8.41
CA PRO A 60 -22.65 -21.19 9.84
C PRO A 60 -21.25 -21.16 10.47
N CYS A 61 -21.03 -20.24 11.42
CA CYS A 61 -19.71 -20.00 12.04
C CYS A 61 -18.60 -19.61 11.03
N GLY A 62 -18.95 -18.92 9.94
CA GLY A 62 -18.00 -18.44 8.94
C GLY A 62 -17.01 -17.41 9.51
N ILE A 63 -15.75 -17.49 9.08
CA ILE A 63 -14.70 -16.52 9.43
C ILE A 63 -14.10 -15.97 8.13
N GLY A 64 -14.22 -14.66 7.92
CA GLY A 64 -13.60 -13.95 6.81
C GLY A 64 -12.18 -13.47 7.19
N LEU A 65 -11.17 -13.90 6.45
CA LEU A 65 -9.77 -13.50 6.64
C LEU A 65 -9.31 -12.67 5.45
N VAL A 66 -8.89 -11.42 5.69
CA VAL A 66 -8.40 -10.51 4.65
C VAL A 66 -7.00 -10.02 4.98
N LYS A 67 -6.06 -10.31 4.09
CA LYS A 67 -4.69 -9.80 4.16
C LYS A 67 -4.56 -8.56 3.27
N VAL A 68 -4.30 -7.42 3.89
CA VAL A 68 -4.06 -6.15 3.19
C VAL A 68 -2.57 -5.83 3.07
N MET A 69 -2.21 -5.00 2.09
CA MET A 69 -0.84 -4.53 1.94
C MET A 69 -0.52 -3.52 3.05
N GLY A 70 0.69 -3.61 3.61
CA GLY A 70 1.13 -2.76 4.72
C GLY A 70 2.43 -3.28 5.30
N ARG A 71 3.54 -3.11 4.57
CA ARG A 71 4.81 -3.74 4.94
C ARG A 71 5.45 -3.13 6.18
N MET A 72 5.20 -1.84 6.43
CA MET A 72 5.91 -1.05 7.45
C MET A 72 5.00 -0.23 8.37
N SER A 73 3.70 -0.17 8.09
CA SER A 73 2.75 0.48 8.99
C SER A 73 1.34 -0.06 8.72
N GLY A 74 0.67 -0.55 9.76
CA GLY A 74 -0.69 -1.08 9.68
C GLY A 74 -1.77 -0.04 9.36
N PHE A 75 -1.41 1.13 8.82
CA PHE A 75 -2.33 2.23 8.54
C PHE A 75 -3.47 1.83 7.61
N ILE A 76 -3.22 0.99 6.59
CA ILE A 76 -4.29 0.55 5.67
C ILE A 76 -5.28 -0.33 6.43
N ALA A 77 -4.81 -1.29 7.22
CA ALA A 77 -5.66 -2.17 8.01
C ALA A 77 -6.46 -1.40 9.07
N ALA A 78 -5.80 -0.52 9.82
CA ALA A 78 -6.42 0.27 10.88
C ALA A 78 -7.46 1.27 10.32
N ASN A 79 -7.13 1.99 9.25
CA ASN A 79 -8.10 2.91 8.64
C ASN A 79 -9.26 2.16 7.99
N ALA A 80 -9.02 1.02 7.34
CA ALA A 80 -10.09 0.23 6.74
C ALA A 80 -11.06 -0.32 7.80
N ALA A 81 -10.53 -0.76 8.95
CA ALA A 81 -11.35 -1.20 10.07
C ALA A 81 -12.09 -0.06 10.78
N LEU A 82 -11.48 1.13 10.90
CA LEU A 82 -12.18 2.32 11.43
C LEU A 82 -13.29 2.80 10.49
N ALA A 83 -13.11 2.65 9.18
CA ALA A 83 -14.11 3.05 8.19
C ALA A 83 -15.24 2.01 8.03
N LEU A 84 -15.01 0.75 8.39
CA LEU A 84 -15.93 -0.35 8.22
C LEU A 84 -16.31 -0.98 9.56
N ASN A 85 -17.57 -0.82 9.97
CA ASN A 85 -18.10 -1.41 11.22
C ASN A 85 -18.27 -2.95 11.18
N VAL A 86 -17.77 -3.62 10.15
CA VAL A 86 -17.91 -5.07 9.94
C VAL A 86 -16.65 -5.86 10.34
N VAL A 87 -15.56 -5.19 10.70
CA VAL A 87 -14.31 -5.83 11.09
C VAL A 87 -14.33 -6.15 12.59
N ASN A 88 -14.21 -7.43 12.93
CA ASN A 88 -14.22 -7.87 14.33
C ASN A 88 -12.83 -7.88 14.99
N PHE A 89 -11.76 -8.00 14.21
CA PHE A 89 -10.39 -8.09 14.72
C PHE A 89 -9.38 -7.53 13.70
N VAL A 90 -8.35 -6.83 14.19
CA VAL A 90 -7.22 -6.31 13.41
C VAL A 90 -5.93 -6.53 14.21
N SER A 91 -4.89 -7.06 13.56
CA SER A 91 -3.54 -7.24 14.13
C SER A 91 -2.48 -6.66 13.23
#